data_AF-A0A6P5SFY3-F1
#
_entry.id   AF-A0A6P5SFY3-F1
#
_cell.length_a   1.000
_cell.length_b   1.000
_cell.length_c   1.000
_cell.angle_alpha   90.00
_cell.angle_beta   90.00
_cell.angle_gamma   90.00
#
_symmetry.space_group_name_H-M   'P 1'
#
loop_
_entity.id
_entity.type
_entity.pdbx_description
1 polymer ?
#
loop_
_entity_poly.entity_id
_entity_poly.type
_entity_poly.pdbx_seq_one_letter_code
_entity_poly.pdbx_strand_id
1 'polypeptide(L)'
;MQAVVDEIVFANVNALKHPRNWSLGKLLKEFMTISGKLLDDSFAGITEEALLKSLAHSHELNSVDLDDIHLPNLPRPPKAFRGIRKKSSSLKRWLAICSDDLTKNGRYHATTSLLRKYLGGFLIVSYLDVIEKSGYDDAYVKEVERAVLVKTLDCFWRDHLVNMNRLCSHIPNCVNYIHVYVDFVKS
;
A
#
# COMPACT_ATOMS: atom_id res chain seq x y z
N MET A 1 1.47 -1.76 -4.14
CA MET A 1 1.65 -0.61 -3.22
C MET A 1 0.38 -0.31 -2.42
N GLN A 2 -0.74 0.11 -3.04
CA GLN A 2 -2.00 0.37 -2.31
C GLN A 2 -2.52 -0.80 -1.48
N ALA A 3 -2.47 -2.04 -1.97
CA ALA A 3 -2.88 -3.20 -1.18
C ALA A 3 -2.10 -3.33 0.15
N VAL A 4 -0.81 -3.04 0.13
CA VAL A 4 0.05 -3.05 1.33
C VAL A 4 -0.36 -1.91 2.28
N VAL A 5 -0.65 -0.72 1.74
CA VAL A 5 -1.16 0.40 2.54
C VAL A 5 -2.53 0.08 3.13
N ASP A 6 -3.41 -0.54 2.37
CA ASP A 6 -4.74 -0.94 2.83
C ASP A 6 -4.63 -1.93 3.98
N GLU A 7 -3.73 -2.92 3.89
CA GLU A 7 -3.46 -3.87 4.97
C GLU A 7 -2.99 -3.16 6.25
N ILE A 8 -2.02 -2.24 6.14
CA ILE A 8 -1.54 -1.44 7.29
C ILE A 8 -2.67 -0.60 7.88
N VAL A 9 -3.46 0.08 7.04
CA VAL A 9 -4.55 0.93 7.53
C VAL A 9 -5.61 0.07 8.22
N PHE A 10 -6.06 -1.02 7.62
CA PHE A 10 -7.10 -1.89 8.19
C PHE A 10 -6.65 -2.60 9.47
N ALA A 11 -5.36 -2.88 9.63
CA ALA A 11 -4.82 -3.44 10.86
C ALA A 11 -4.85 -2.45 12.05
N ASN A 12 -4.89 -1.14 11.78
CA ASN A 12 -4.71 -0.10 12.80
C ASN A 12 -5.89 0.87 12.95
N VAL A 13 -6.83 0.88 11.99
CA VAL A 13 -7.94 1.83 11.91
C VAL A 13 -9.27 1.10 11.95
N ASN A 14 -10.23 1.69 12.67
CA ASN A 14 -11.59 1.19 12.74
C ASN A 14 -12.60 2.29 12.36
N ALA A 15 -13.19 2.18 11.18
CA ALA A 15 -14.16 3.14 10.65
C ALA A 15 -15.43 3.33 11.51
N LEU A 16 -15.70 2.44 12.46
CA LEU A 16 -16.82 2.56 13.41
C LEU A 16 -16.45 3.38 14.65
N LYS A 17 -15.16 3.60 14.92
CA LYS A 17 -14.66 4.31 16.11
C LYS A 17 -14.06 5.66 15.71
N HIS A 18 -14.10 6.63 16.62
CA HIS A 18 -13.44 7.92 16.44
C HIS A 18 -11.94 7.73 16.17
N PRO A 19 -11.29 8.52 15.30
CA PRO A 19 -9.85 8.47 15.03
C PRO A 19 -8.92 8.57 16.26
N ARG A 20 -9.45 9.03 17.39
CA ARG A 20 -8.75 9.09 18.68
C ARG A 20 -8.52 7.71 19.31
N ASN A 21 -9.30 6.73 18.87
CA ASN A 21 -9.24 5.35 19.34
C ASN A 21 -8.55 4.43 18.32
N TRP A 22 -7.92 4.99 17.29
CA TRP A 22 -7.13 4.25 16.31
C TRP A 22 -5.69 4.13 16.80
N SER A 23 -4.96 3.14 16.29
CA SER A 23 -3.54 2.95 16.64
C SER A 23 -2.65 3.72 15.67
N LEU A 24 -2.72 5.06 15.69
CA LEU A 24 -2.06 5.93 14.71
C LEU A 24 -0.53 5.90 14.82
N GLY A 25 0.03 5.86 16.02
CA GLY A 25 1.48 5.70 16.21
C GLY A 25 1.99 4.37 15.67
N LYS A 26 1.24 3.29 15.87
CA LYS A 26 1.56 1.96 15.32
C LYS A 26 1.48 1.96 13.79
N LEU A 27 0.42 2.55 13.23
CA LEU A 27 0.25 2.73 11.78
C LEU A 27 1.44 3.46 11.15
N LEU A 28 1.86 4.59 11.74
CA LEU A 28 3.00 5.37 11.24
C LEU A 28 4.29 4.53 11.28
N LYS A 29 4.52 3.81 12.38
CA LYS A 29 5.68 2.93 12.53
C LYS A 29 5.72 1.83 11.46
N GLU A 30 4.60 1.13 11.24
CA GLU A 30 4.50 0.07 10.22
C GLU A 30 4.69 0.64 8.82
N PHE A 31 4.05 1.77 8.51
CA PHE A 31 4.19 2.46 7.24
C PHE A 31 5.63 2.87 6.93
N MET A 32 6.32 3.49 7.90
CA MET A 32 7.73 3.88 7.75
C MET A 32 8.65 2.66 7.62
N THR A 33 8.38 1.59 8.37
CA THR A 33 9.17 0.34 8.31
C THR A 33 9.09 -0.30 6.92
N ILE A 34 7.89 -0.39 6.35
CA ILE A 34 7.67 -1.01 5.03
C ILE A 34 8.21 -0.13 3.90
N SER A 35 8.03 1.19 4.00
CA SER A 35 8.49 2.11 2.96
C SER A 35 10.01 2.28 2.99
N GLY A 36 10.64 2.07 4.14
CA GLY A 36 12.10 2.12 4.29
C GLY A 36 12.68 3.44 3.79
N LYS A 37 13.77 3.35 3.01
CA LYS A 37 14.48 4.51 2.46
C LYS A 37 13.68 5.29 1.40
N LEU A 38 12.55 4.75 0.94
CA LEU A 38 11.73 5.39 -0.09
C LEU A 38 11.18 6.75 0.34
N LEU A 39 10.95 6.93 1.65
CA LEU A 39 10.39 8.17 2.18
C LEU A 39 11.45 9.19 2.57
N ASP A 40 12.75 8.88 2.50
CA ASP A 40 13.88 9.80 2.81
C ASP A 40 13.62 10.69 4.04
N ASP A 41 13.19 10.08 5.15
CA ASP A 41 12.82 10.76 6.40
C ASP A 41 11.67 11.79 6.32
N SER A 42 10.90 11.84 5.23
CA SER A 42 9.74 12.75 5.06
C SER A 42 8.70 12.61 6.19
N PHE A 43 8.61 11.43 6.79
CA PHE A 43 7.72 11.14 7.92
C PHE A 43 8.42 11.20 9.29
N ALA A 44 9.73 11.50 9.32
CA ALA A 44 10.48 11.63 10.56
C ALA A 44 9.95 12.81 11.38
N GLY A 45 9.60 12.54 12.64
CA GLY A 45 9.04 13.54 13.55
C GLY A 45 7.54 13.78 13.42
N ILE A 46 6.83 13.09 12.53
CA ILE A 46 5.36 13.11 12.53
C ILE A 46 4.87 12.30 13.72
N THR A 47 4.15 12.96 14.62
CA THR A 47 3.57 12.33 15.79
C THR A 47 2.15 11.84 15.52
N GLU A 48 1.66 10.95 16.38
CA GLU A 48 0.27 10.49 16.36
C GLU A 48 -0.72 11.67 16.50
N GLU A 49 -0.41 12.66 17.34
CA GLU A 49 -1.23 13.85 17.53
C GLU A 49 -1.27 14.72 16.28
N ALA A 50 -0.14 14.85 15.58
CA ALA A 50 -0.07 15.57 14.32
C ALA A 50 -0.98 14.92 13.28
N LEU A 51 -0.87 13.59 13.10
CA LEU A 51 -1.73 12.82 12.18
C LEU A 51 -3.21 12.90 12.57
N LEU A 52 -3.53 12.75 13.86
CA LEU A 52 -4.90 12.87 14.35
C LEU A 52 -5.47 14.26 14.06
N LYS A 53 -4.68 15.31 14.27
CA LYS A 53 -5.08 16.69 13.96
C LYS A 53 -5.31 16.86 12.46
N SER A 54 -4.46 16.30 11.61
CA SER A 54 -4.67 16.31 10.14
C SER A 54 -5.99 15.68 9.74
N LEU A 55 -6.33 14.53 10.34
CA LEU A 55 -7.56 13.81 10.06
C LEU A 55 -8.81 14.53 10.59
N ALA A 56 -8.70 15.34 11.65
CA ALA A 56 -9.82 16.12 12.16
C ALA A 56 -10.27 17.23 11.19
N HIS A 57 -9.35 17.77 10.38
CA HIS A 57 -9.65 18.80 9.37
C HIS A 57 -10.19 18.19 8.06
N SER A 58 -10.39 16.87 7.99
CA SER A 58 -10.73 16.17 6.75
C SER A 58 -12.18 16.36 6.27
N HIS A 59 -13.08 16.89 7.11
CA HIS A 59 -14.49 17.02 6.74
C HIS A 59 -14.70 17.99 5.56
N GLU A 60 -13.74 18.89 5.31
CA GLU A 60 -13.72 19.84 4.19
C GLU A 60 -13.08 19.26 2.91
N LEU A 61 -12.37 18.12 2.98
CA LEU A 61 -11.60 17.54 1.87
C LEU A 61 -12.40 16.56 1.00
N ASN A 62 -13.65 16.26 1.35
CA ASN A 62 -14.50 15.32 0.59
C ASN A 62 -14.90 15.83 -0.81
N SER A 63 -14.54 17.07 -1.17
CA SER A 63 -14.76 17.66 -2.50
C SER A 63 -13.49 17.81 -3.35
N VAL A 64 -12.32 17.39 -2.83
CA VAL A 64 -11.02 17.72 -3.44
C VAL A 64 -10.63 16.69 -4.50
N ASP A 65 -10.23 17.22 -5.66
CA ASP A 65 -9.68 16.47 -6.79
C ASP A 65 -8.51 15.58 -6.34
N LEU A 66 -8.45 14.36 -6.86
CA LEU A 66 -7.44 13.36 -6.51
C LEU A 66 -6.00 13.85 -6.76
N ASP A 67 -5.85 14.89 -7.58
CA ASP A 67 -4.58 15.48 -7.95
C ASP A 67 -3.95 16.36 -6.84
N ASP A 68 -4.67 16.69 -5.75
CA ASP A 68 -4.15 17.57 -4.68
C ASP A 68 -4.63 17.20 -3.27
N ILE A 69 -4.63 15.91 -2.91
CA ILE A 69 -4.95 15.49 -1.53
C ILE A 69 -3.84 15.95 -0.58
N HIS A 70 -4.04 17.10 0.05
CA HIS A 70 -3.17 17.64 1.08
C HIS A 70 -3.82 17.51 2.46
N LEU A 71 -3.25 16.63 3.29
CA LEU A 71 -3.55 16.61 4.72
C LEU A 71 -2.68 17.67 5.43
N PRO A 72 -3.29 18.62 6.17
CA PRO A 72 -2.54 19.65 6.87
C PRO A 72 -1.65 19.02 7.94
N ASN A 73 -0.45 19.54 8.20
CA ASN A 73 0.55 18.95 9.13
C ASN A 73 1.17 17.61 8.69
N LEU A 74 0.90 17.14 7.46
CA LEU A 74 1.57 15.98 6.88
C LEU A 74 2.43 16.41 5.68
N PRO A 75 3.50 15.65 5.35
CA PRO A 75 4.41 15.96 4.27
C PRO A 75 3.66 15.97 2.95
N ARG A 76 4.08 16.87 2.06
CA ARG A 76 3.56 16.87 0.69
C ARG A 76 4.29 15.80 -0.11
N PRO A 77 3.58 15.03 -0.94
CA PRO A 77 4.23 14.13 -1.89
C PRO A 77 5.24 14.90 -2.76
N PRO A 78 6.35 14.26 -3.19
CA PRO A 78 7.31 14.86 -4.10
C PRO A 78 6.66 15.49 -5.35
N LYS A 79 7.23 16.60 -5.83
CA LYS A 79 6.72 17.39 -6.99
C LYS A 79 6.86 16.69 -8.36
N ALA A 80 7.38 15.47 -8.41
CA ALA A 80 7.68 14.71 -9.63
C ALA A 80 6.47 14.52 -10.58
N PHE A 81 5.26 14.83 -10.14
CA PHE A 81 4.03 14.63 -10.92
C PHE A 81 3.74 15.68 -12.02
N ARG A 82 4.73 16.43 -12.52
CA ARG A 82 4.50 17.30 -13.71
C ARG A 82 4.54 16.55 -15.04
N GLY A 83 5.17 15.37 -15.11
CA GLY A 83 5.33 14.58 -16.36
C GLY A 83 4.26 13.51 -16.61
N ILE A 84 3.56 13.04 -15.57
CA ILE A 84 2.64 11.88 -15.62
C ILE A 84 1.20 12.28 -16.02
N ARG A 85 1.01 13.50 -16.53
CA ARG A 85 -0.28 13.92 -17.13
C ARG A 85 -0.71 13.02 -18.31
N LYS A 86 0.23 12.28 -18.93
CA LYS A 86 -0.06 11.34 -20.04
C LYS A 86 -0.46 9.91 -19.62
N LYS A 87 -0.24 9.48 -18.36
CA LYS A 87 -0.64 8.14 -17.84
C LYS A 87 -1.60 8.22 -16.63
N SER A 88 -2.14 9.42 -16.36
CA SER A 88 -3.00 9.70 -15.19
C SER A 88 -4.31 8.93 -15.19
N SER A 89 -4.85 8.52 -16.34
CA SER A 89 -6.13 7.80 -16.41
C SER A 89 -6.07 6.40 -15.79
N SER A 90 -4.99 5.64 -16.01
CA SER A 90 -4.81 4.30 -15.44
C SER A 90 -4.60 4.34 -13.93
N LEU A 91 -3.84 5.33 -13.44
CA LEU A 91 -3.61 5.52 -12.00
C LEU A 91 -4.87 6.07 -11.30
N LYS A 92 -5.58 7.02 -11.91
CA LYS A 92 -6.89 7.50 -11.42
C LYS A 92 -7.92 6.37 -11.39
N ARG A 93 -7.99 5.55 -12.46
CA ARG A 93 -8.85 4.36 -12.51
C ARG A 93 -8.47 3.35 -11.43
N TRP A 94 -7.18 3.12 -11.21
CA TRP A 94 -6.71 2.17 -10.20
C TRP A 94 -6.98 2.64 -8.77
N LEU A 95 -6.77 3.94 -8.47
CA LEU A 95 -7.16 4.54 -7.19
C LEU A 95 -8.68 4.55 -6.98
N ALA A 96 -9.47 4.71 -8.04
CA ALA A 96 -10.92 4.55 -7.98
C ALA A 96 -11.31 3.10 -7.64
N ILE A 97 -10.67 2.09 -8.24
CA ILE A 97 -10.93 0.67 -7.94
C ILE A 97 -10.61 0.35 -6.47
N CYS A 98 -9.54 0.91 -5.90
CA CYS A 98 -9.22 0.70 -4.49
C CYS A 98 -10.19 1.44 -3.53
N SER A 99 -10.95 2.41 -4.03
CA SER A 99 -11.83 3.27 -3.22
C SER A 99 -13.12 2.56 -2.75
N ASP A 100 -13.64 1.58 -3.50
CA ASP A 100 -15.08 1.27 -3.42
C ASP A 100 -15.50 0.04 -2.60
N ASP A 101 -14.65 -0.99 -2.39
CA ASP A 101 -15.18 -2.30 -1.89
C ASP A 101 -14.59 -2.88 -0.60
N LEU A 102 -13.61 -2.24 0.06
CA LEU A 102 -12.88 -2.89 1.18
C LEU A 102 -13.24 -2.39 2.59
N THR A 103 -14.03 -1.33 2.73
CA THR A 103 -14.29 -0.68 4.02
C THR A 103 -15.67 -0.99 4.56
N LYS A 104 -15.75 -1.47 5.81
CA LYS A 104 -17.03 -1.58 6.52
C LYS A 104 -17.65 -0.18 6.63
N ASN A 105 -18.90 -0.03 6.18
CA ASN A 105 -19.66 1.23 6.27
C ASN A 105 -19.75 1.68 7.74
N GLY A 106 -19.02 2.74 8.08
CA GLY A 106 -18.94 3.30 9.41
C GLY A 106 -18.87 4.82 9.38
N ARG A 107 -19.17 5.47 10.51
CA ARG A 107 -19.21 6.95 10.62
C ARG A 107 -17.92 7.62 10.14
N TYR A 108 -16.77 6.95 10.30
CA TYR A 108 -15.45 7.46 9.91
C TYR A 108 -14.89 6.80 8.64
N HIS A 109 -15.77 6.25 7.80
CA HIS A 109 -15.42 5.64 6.51
C HIS A 109 -14.68 6.64 5.60
N ALA A 110 -15.19 7.87 5.48
CA ALA A 110 -14.57 8.91 4.66
C ALA A 110 -13.14 9.23 5.12
N THR A 111 -12.93 9.40 6.43
CA THR A 111 -11.60 9.62 7.03
C THR A 111 -10.66 8.45 6.79
N THR A 112 -11.16 7.22 6.87
CA THR A 112 -10.38 6.00 6.59
C THR A 112 -9.99 5.93 5.11
N SER A 113 -10.92 6.22 4.20
CA SER A 113 -10.69 6.25 2.75
C SER A 113 -9.67 7.34 2.38
N LEU A 114 -9.76 8.52 3.00
CA LEU A 114 -8.81 9.61 2.81
C LEU A 114 -7.39 9.19 3.24
N LEU A 115 -7.26 8.54 4.40
CA LEU A 115 -5.96 8.06 4.89
C LEU A 115 -5.35 7.01 3.95
N ARG A 116 -6.15 6.06 3.46
CA ARG A 116 -5.72 5.07 2.45
C ARG A 116 -5.23 5.73 1.17
N LYS A 117 -5.99 6.70 0.65
CA LYS A 117 -5.64 7.45 -0.56
C LYS A 117 -4.36 8.28 -0.37
N TYR A 118 -4.25 8.99 0.75
CA TYR A 118 -3.08 9.82 1.04
C TYR A 118 -1.81 8.98 1.14
N LEU A 119 -1.79 7.94 1.98
CA LEU A 119 -0.59 7.10 2.18
C LEU A 119 -0.23 6.31 0.93
N GLY A 120 -1.23 5.77 0.23
CA GLY A 120 -1.03 5.04 -1.02
C GLY A 120 -0.50 5.94 -2.14
N GLY A 121 -1.09 7.12 -2.30
CA GLY A 121 -0.63 8.15 -3.22
C GLY A 121 0.80 8.59 -2.90
N PHE A 122 1.11 8.86 -1.63
CA PHE A 122 2.46 9.25 -1.21
C PHE A 122 3.50 8.18 -1.58
N LEU A 123 3.20 6.90 -1.31
CA LEU A 123 4.10 5.79 -1.61
C LEU A 123 4.36 5.65 -3.11
N ILE A 124 3.31 5.76 -3.93
CA ILE A 124 3.41 5.67 -5.38
C ILE A 124 4.21 6.85 -5.94
N VAL A 125 3.94 8.08 -5.48
CA VAL A 125 4.66 9.27 -5.94
C VAL A 125 6.13 9.20 -5.54
N SER A 126 6.44 8.72 -4.33
CA SER A 126 7.83 8.55 -3.87
C SER A 126 8.57 7.51 -4.70
N TYR A 127 7.91 6.41 -5.06
CA TYR A 127 8.45 5.40 -5.98
C TYR A 127 8.78 5.97 -7.36
N LEU A 128 7.86 6.75 -7.92
CA LEU A 128 8.04 7.36 -9.23
C LEU A 128 9.15 8.41 -9.22
N ASP A 129 9.29 9.18 -8.14
CA ASP A 129 10.39 10.14 -7.95
C ASP A 129 11.75 9.44 -7.92
N VAL A 130 11.85 8.28 -7.27
CA VAL A 130 13.08 7.46 -7.28
C VAL A 130 13.40 6.95 -8.69
N ILE A 131 12.41 6.47 -9.44
CA ILE A 131 12.61 6.05 -10.83
C ILE A 131 13.11 7.22 -11.68
N GLU A 132 12.45 8.37 -11.60
CA GLU A 132 12.82 9.55 -12.38
C GLU A 132 14.26 10.01 -12.06
N LYS A 133 14.61 10.08 -10.78
CA LYS A 133 15.96 10.44 -10.32
C LYS A 133 17.04 9.43 -10.68
N SER A 134 16.67 8.16 -10.84
CA SER A 134 17.62 7.11 -11.20
C SER A 134 18.14 7.22 -12.64
N GLY A 135 17.39 7.90 -13.51
CA GLY A 135 17.72 8.03 -14.93
C GLY A 135 17.61 6.73 -15.74
N TYR A 136 17.12 5.64 -15.14
CA TYR A 136 16.88 4.39 -15.85
C TYR A 136 15.72 4.51 -16.83
N ASP A 137 15.83 3.81 -17.96
CA ASP A 137 14.73 3.72 -18.90
C ASP A 137 13.60 2.80 -18.38
N ASP A 138 12.40 3.00 -18.93
CA ASP A 138 11.18 2.28 -18.53
C ASP A 138 11.27 0.76 -18.78
N ALA A 139 12.07 0.32 -19.75
CA ALA A 139 12.24 -1.11 -20.04
C ALA A 139 13.09 -1.79 -18.95
N TYR A 140 14.20 -1.17 -18.58
CA TYR A 140 15.07 -1.64 -17.50
C TYR A 140 14.33 -1.68 -16.16
N VAL A 141 13.58 -0.62 -15.81
CA VAL A 141 12.77 -0.59 -14.57
C VAL A 141 11.77 -1.75 -14.55
N LYS A 142 11.07 -2.01 -15.67
CA LYS A 142 10.14 -3.14 -15.77
C LYS A 142 10.81 -4.50 -15.63
N GLU A 143 12.02 -4.66 -16.16
CA GLU A 143 12.79 -5.90 -15.99
C GLU A 143 13.16 -6.14 -14.53
N VAL A 144 13.60 -5.08 -13.83
CA VAL A 144 13.89 -5.14 -12.39
C VAL A 144 12.63 -5.46 -11.58
N GLU A 145 11.52 -4.75 -11.82
CA GLU A 145 10.22 -5.01 -11.18
C GLU A 145 9.79 -6.47 -11.38
N ARG A 146 9.88 -6.98 -12.62
CA ARG A 146 9.55 -8.37 -12.96
C ARG A 146 10.45 -9.36 -12.23
N ALA A 147 11.76 -9.13 -12.22
CA ALA A 147 12.71 -10.02 -11.56
C ALA A 147 12.46 -10.10 -10.05
N VAL A 148 12.20 -8.95 -9.40
CA VAL A 148 11.85 -8.89 -7.97
C VAL A 148 10.54 -9.62 -7.69
N LEU A 149 9.50 -9.40 -8.50
CA LEU A 149 8.20 -10.06 -8.34
C LEU A 149 8.35 -11.58 -8.45
N VAL A 150 8.99 -12.08 -9.52
CA VAL A 150 9.14 -13.52 -9.77
C VAL A 150 9.94 -14.18 -8.66
N LYS A 151 11.06 -13.58 -8.24
CA LYS A 151 11.89 -14.14 -7.16
C LYS A 151 11.13 -14.19 -5.84
N THR A 152 10.39 -13.14 -5.52
CA THR A 152 9.60 -13.06 -4.28
C THR A 152 8.47 -14.09 -4.27
N LEU A 153 7.76 -14.22 -5.39
CA LEU A 153 6.68 -15.19 -5.54
C LEU A 153 7.21 -16.63 -5.45
N ASP A 154 8.33 -16.93 -6.09
CA ASP A 154 8.96 -18.25 -6.03
C ASP A 154 9.35 -18.61 -4.59
N CYS A 155 9.96 -17.70 -3.83
CA CYS A 155 10.28 -17.91 -2.42
C CYS A 155 9.03 -18.21 -1.58
N PHE A 156 8.01 -17.34 -1.65
CA PHE A 156 6.79 -17.54 -0.85
C PHE A 156 6.02 -18.79 -1.25
N TRP A 157 6.01 -19.13 -2.54
CA TRP A 157 5.32 -20.32 -3.02
C TRP A 157 5.99 -21.61 -2.55
N ARG A 158 7.33 -21.66 -2.57
CA ARG A 158 8.09 -22.79 -2.03
C ARG A 158 7.83 -22.98 -0.53
N ASP A 159 7.90 -21.91 0.24
CA ASP A 159 7.62 -21.97 1.68
C ASP A 159 6.18 -22.41 1.96
N HIS A 160 5.22 -21.88 1.19
CA HIS A 160 3.82 -22.28 1.28
C HIS A 160 3.64 -23.78 1.00
N LEU A 161 4.26 -24.31 -0.05
CA LEU A 161 4.19 -25.74 -0.37
C LEU A 161 4.78 -26.61 0.74
N VAL A 162 5.95 -26.24 1.28
CA VAL A 162 6.55 -26.96 2.41
C VAL A 162 5.60 -26.97 3.61
N ASN A 163 5.00 -25.83 3.93
CA ASN A 163 4.05 -25.72 5.02
C ASN A 163 2.77 -26.54 4.78
N MET A 164 2.23 -26.53 3.56
CA MET A 164 1.06 -27.33 3.20
C MET A 164 1.32 -28.83 3.26
N ASN A 165 2.52 -29.29 2.85
CA ASN A 165 2.89 -30.70 2.98
C ASN A 165 3.05 -31.12 4.44
N ARG A 166 3.65 -30.27 5.28
CA ARG A 166 3.73 -30.49 6.73
C ARG A 166 2.33 -30.57 7.34
N LEU A 167 1.39 -29.71 6.95
CA LEU A 167 0.02 -29.77 7.43
C LEU A 167 -0.65 -31.08 6.99
N CYS A 168 -0.54 -31.44 5.71
CA CYS A 168 -1.10 -32.68 5.17
C CYS A 168 -0.53 -33.94 5.83
N SER A 169 0.76 -33.97 6.22
CA SER A 169 1.34 -35.13 6.89
C SER A 169 0.74 -35.39 8.29
N HIS A 170 0.10 -34.38 8.88
CA HIS A 170 -0.57 -34.49 10.19
C HIS A 170 -2.09 -34.67 10.07
N ILE A 171 -2.64 -34.67 8.85
CA ILE A 171 -4.08 -34.85 8.57
C ILE A 171 -4.29 -36.14 7.76
N PRO A 172 -4.96 -37.16 8.30
CA PRO A 172 -5.29 -38.37 7.55
C PRO A 172 -6.11 -38.03 6.29
N ASN A 173 -5.71 -38.56 5.13
CA ASN A 173 -6.35 -38.40 3.80
C ASN A 173 -6.14 -37.05 3.07
N CYS A 174 -5.12 -36.27 3.42
CA CYS A 174 -4.76 -35.04 2.69
C CYS A 174 -3.99 -35.38 1.39
N VAL A 175 -4.40 -34.78 0.25
CA VAL A 175 -3.74 -34.98 -1.06
C VAL A 175 -2.38 -34.29 -1.06
N ASN A 176 -1.32 -34.99 -1.50
CA ASN A 176 0.03 -34.43 -1.61
C ASN A 176 0.09 -33.30 -2.66
N TYR A 177 0.24 -32.06 -2.21
CA TYR A 177 0.24 -30.86 -3.07
C TYR A 177 1.51 -30.70 -3.94
N ILE A 178 2.56 -31.51 -3.71
CA ILE A 178 3.80 -31.49 -4.49
C ILE A 178 3.56 -31.81 -5.97
N HIS A 179 2.62 -32.73 -6.28
CA HIS A 179 2.33 -33.10 -7.67
C HIS A 179 1.77 -31.93 -8.49
N VAL A 180 0.97 -31.06 -7.87
CA VAL A 180 0.35 -29.90 -8.55
C VAL A 180 1.38 -28.84 -8.96
N TYR A 181 2.47 -28.68 -8.20
CA TYR A 181 3.52 -27.71 -8.51
C TYR A 181 4.41 -28.14 -9.67
N VAL A 182 4.69 -29.45 -9.80
CA VAL A 182 5.51 -29.99 -10.89
C VAL A 182 4.83 -29.77 -12.25
N ASP A 183 3.50 -29.82 -12.29
CA ASP A 183 2.74 -29.59 -13.52
C ASP A 183 2.66 -28.09 -13.89
N PHE A 184 2.57 -27.19 -12.90
CA PHE A 184 2.56 -25.73 -13.13
C PHE A 184 3.91 -25.17 -13.59
N VAL A 185 5.03 -25.74 -13.13
CA VAL A 185 6.39 -25.30 -13.54
C VAL A 185 6.80 -25.84 -14.92
N LYS A 186 6.12 -26.87 -15.43
CA LYS A 186 6.39 -27.50 -16.73
C LYS A 186 5.54 -26.96 -17.89
N SER A 187 4.54 -26.11 -17.62
CA SER A 187 3.72 -25.40 -18.63
C SER A 187 4.23 -24.00 -18.89
#